data_AF-B1WUH9-F1
#
_entry.id   AF-B1WUH9-F1
#
_cell.length_a   1.000
_cell.length_b   1.000
_cell.length_c   1.000
_cell.angle_alpha   90.00
_cell.angle_beta   90.00
_cell.angle_gamma   90.00
#
_symmetry.space_group_name_H-M   'P 1'
#
loop_
_entity.id
_entity.type
_entity.pdbx_description
1 polymer ?
#
loop_
_entity_poly.entity_id
_entity_poly.type
_entity_poly.pdbx_seq_one_letter_code
_entity_poly.pdbx_strand_id
1 'polypeptide(L)'
;MFDFDATLPLMALQFVLLAIILNAIFYKPLNKALDERADYIRQNETGGQQQLAEAKELAAKYEQQLAQARKESQDIVAQAQAEAKQLATEAVAEAQKEAIAKKEAAAQEIEQQRQEALKTLEQQVDTLSRQILEKLLGPELVK
;
A
#
# COMPACT_ATOMS: atom_id res chain seq x y z
N MET A 1 86.96 23.38 47.57
CA MET A 1 85.54 23.04 47.84
C MET A 1 84.82 22.44 46.62
N PHE A 2 85.47 22.33 45.46
CA PHE A 2 85.07 21.46 44.36
C PHE A 2 86.27 20.61 43.97
N ASP A 3 86.45 19.45 44.63
CA ASP A 3 87.34 18.42 44.10
C ASP A 3 86.60 17.76 42.93
N PHE A 4 86.97 18.15 41.70
CA PHE A 4 86.52 17.51 40.46
C PHE A 4 87.24 16.16 40.28
N ASP A 5 87.18 15.31 41.30
CA ASP A 5 87.79 13.98 41.28
C ASP A 5 86.92 12.99 40.48
N ALA A 6 87.51 11.83 40.15
CA ALA A 6 86.93 10.75 39.34
C ALA A 6 85.55 10.22 39.79
N THR A 7 84.97 10.75 40.87
CA THR A 7 83.62 10.49 41.37
C THR A 7 82.53 11.04 40.45
N LEU A 8 82.70 12.23 39.86
CA LEU A 8 81.70 12.84 38.97
C LEU A 8 81.43 11.98 37.71
N PRO A 9 82.45 11.53 36.96
CA PRO A 9 82.24 10.61 35.85
C PRO A 9 81.59 9.28 36.27
N LEU A 10 81.97 8.73 37.43
CA LEU A 10 81.39 7.49 37.95
C LEU A 10 79.90 7.66 38.31
N MET A 11 79.53 8.77 38.96
CA MET A 11 78.13 9.10 39.26
C MET A 11 77.33 9.33 37.98
N ALA A 12 77.89 10.00 36.98
CA ALA A 12 77.26 10.17 35.67
C ALA A 12 77.03 8.82 34.99
N LEU A 13 78.00 7.90 35.03
CA LEU A 13 77.85 6.54 34.50
C LEU A 13 76.74 5.77 35.23
N GLN A 14 76.71 5.84 36.56
CA GLN A 14 75.67 5.21 37.38
C GLN A 14 74.28 5.78 37.06
N PHE A 15 74.16 7.10 36.89
CA PHE A 15 72.91 7.77 36.52
C PHE A 15 72.45 7.36 35.13
N VAL A 16 73.36 7.31 34.14
CA VAL A 16 73.04 6.84 32.78
C VAL A 16 72.59 5.38 32.80
N LEU A 17 73.27 4.51 33.55
CA LEU A 17 72.90 3.10 33.69
C LEU A 17 71.51 2.96 34.34
N LEU A 18 71.25 3.69 35.43
CA LEU A 18 69.92 3.73 36.07
C LEU A 18 68.85 4.24 35.11
N ALA A 19 69.13 5.30 34.35
CA ALA A 19 68.20 5.87 33.37
C ALA A 19 67.87 4.87 32.25
N ILE A 20 68.84 4.10 31.76
CA ILE A 20 68.62 3.04 30.76
C ILE A 20 67.73 1.93 31.34
N ILE A 21 68.01 1.48 32.57
CA ILE A 21 67.21 0.46 33.25
C ILE A 21 65.77 0.96 33.48
N LEU A 22 65.60 2.18 34.00
CA LEU A 22 64.29 2.75 34.29
C LEU A 22 63.48 2.98 33.00
N ASN A 23 64.14 3.40 31.92
CA ASN A 23 63.52 3.50 30.60
C ASN A 23 62.97 2.15 30.13
N ALA A 24 63.76 1.08 30.27
CA ALA A 24 63.37 -0.26 29.84
C ALA A 24 62.28 -0.89 30.73
N ILE A 25 62.40 -0.76 32.06
CA ILE A 25 61.57 -1.47 33.04
C ILE A 25 60.30 -0.68 33.42
N PHE A 26 60.34 0.65 33.41
CA PHE A 26 59.23 1.47 33.91
C PHE A 26 58.59 2.32 32.82
N TYR A 27 59.36 3.19 32.15
CA TYR A 27 58.78 4.14 31.20
C TYR A 27 58.21 3.45 29.95
N LYS A 28 58.91 2.46 29.40
CA LYS A 28 58.43 1.70 28.24
C LYS A 28 57.09 0.96 28.50
N PRO A 29 56.94 0.15 29.57
CA PRO A 29 55.64 -0.48 29.84
C PRO A 29 54.56 0.51 30.28
N LEU A 30 54.91 1.59 30.99
CA LEU A 30 53.95 2.62 31.35
C LEU A 30 53.39 3.34 30.12
N ASN A 31 54.25 3.77 29.19
CA ASN A 31 53.82 4.39 27.94
C ASN A 31 52.97 3.42 27.12
N LYS A 32 53.37 2.15 27.02
CA LYS A 32 52.57 1.13 26.35
C LYS A 32 51.17 0.99 26.96
N ALA A 33 51.06 0.99 28.29
CA ALA A 33 49.76 0.91 28.97
C ALA A 33 48.89 2.17 28.75
N LEU A 34 49.52 3.35 28.68
CA LEU A 34 48.82 4.61 28.36
C LEU A 34 48.34 4.63 26.91
N ASP A 35 49.16 4.17 25.97
CA ASP A 35 48.82 4.06 24.54
C ASP A 35 47.69 3.05 24.34
N GLU A 36 47.78 1.85 24.92
CA GLU A 36 46.73 0.83 24.88
C GLU A 36 45.39 1.37 25.42
N ARG A 37 45.43 2.13 26.51
CA ARG A 37 44.22 2.77 27.07
C ARG A 37 43.67 3.85 26.14
N ALA A 38 44.52 4.68 25.56
CA ALA A 38 44.12 5.72 24.62
C ALA A 38 43.48 5.12 23.36
N ASP A 39 44.07 4.05 22.84
CA ASP A 39 43.55 3.33 21.68
C ASP A 39 42.24 2.62 21.99
N TYR A 40 42.10 1.98 23.16
CA TYR A 40 40.85 1.37 23.59
C TYR A 40 39.71 2.39 23.71
N ILE A 41 39.97 3.56 24.30
CA ILE A 41 38.98 4.63 24.42
C ILE A 41 38.59 5.14 23.03
N ARG A 42 39.57 5.41 22.16
CA ARG A 42 39.32 5.88 20.79
C ARG A 42 38.51 4.86 19.98
N GLN A 43 38.86 3.57 20.08
CA GLN A 43 38.17 2.50 19.38
C GLN A 43 36.73 2.34 19.88
N ASN A 44 36.50 2.39 21.19
CA ASN A 44 35.15 2.34 21.75
C ASN A 44 34.31 3.56 21.37
N GLU A 45 34.89 4.76 21.38
CA GLU A 45 34.19 5.97 20.96
C GLU A 45 33.83 5.90 19.47
N THR A 46 34.79 5.55 18.61
CA THR A 46 34.58 5.43 17.16
C THR A 46 33.56 4.34 16.85
N GLY A 47 33.69 3.17 17.49
CA GLY A 47 32.75 2.06 17.31
C GLY A 47 31.34 2.41 17.79
N GLY A 48 31.22 3.10 18.93
CA GLY A 48 29.92 3.58 19.42
C GLY A 48 29.27 4.61 18.49
N GLN A 49 30.06 5.53 17.94
CA GLN A 49 29.58 6.50 16.95
C GLN A 49 29.15 5.83 15.64
N GLN A 50 29.91 4.85 15.15
CA GLN A 50 29.57 4.05 13.97
C GLN A 50 28.27 3.26 14.17
N GLN A 51 28.15 2.53 15.28
CA GLN A 51 26.92 1.79 15.61
C GLN A 51 25.70 2.71 15.75
N LEU A 52 25.86 3.90 16.34
CA LEU A 52 24.79 4.88 16.42
C LEU A 52 24.40 5.43 15.04
N ALA A 53 25.37 5.67 14.17
CA ALA A 53 25.13 6.11 12.80
C ALA A 53 24.38 5.03 11.99
N GLU A 54 24.84 3.79 12.05
CA GLU A 54 24.17 2.64 11.41
C GLU A 54 22.75 2.43 11.93
N ALA A 55 22.54 2.53 13.25
CA ALA A 55 21.21 2.42 13.85
C ALA A 55 20.26 3.53 13.38
N LYS A 56 20.76 4.78 13.27
CA LYS A 56 19.98 5.91 12.74
C LYS A 56 19.65 5.74 11.26
N GLU A 57 20.61 5.30 10.45
CA GLU A 57 20.39 5.02 9.03
C GLU A 57 19.34 3.91 8.85
N LEU A 58 19.46 2.82 9.62
CA LEU A 58 18.51 1.72 9.59
C LEU A 58 17.10 2.17 10.01
N ALA A 59 17.00 2.96 11.08
CA ALA A 59 15.73 3.53 11.53
C ALA A 59 15.09 4.43 10.45
N ALA A 60 15.86 5.33 9.84
CA ALA A 60 15.39 6.19 8.75
C ALA A 60 14.91 5.38 7.53
N LYS A 61 15.65 4.33 7.17
CA LYS A 61 15.27 3.41 6.09
C LYS A 61 13.97 2.66 6.40
N TYR A 62 13.80 2.19 7.64
CA TYR A 62 12.56 1.55 8.07
C TYR A 62 11.37 2.51 8.07
N GLU A 63 11.54 3.74 8.55
CA GLU A 63 10.50 4.76 8.51
C GLU A 63 10.09 5.09 7.07
N GLN A 64 11.06 5.23 6.15
CA GLN A 64 10.80 5.45 4.74
C GLN A 64 10.04 4.27 4.11
N GLN A 65 10.47 3.04 4.37
CA GLN A 65 9.81 1.84 3.87
C GLN A 65 8.38 1.71 4.41
N LEU A 66 8.16 2.00 5.69
CA LEU A 66 6.83 1.99 6.30
C LEU A 66 5.92 3.07 5.69
N ALA A 67 6.44 4.27 5.46
CA ALA A 67 5.70 5.35 4.80
C ALA A 67 5.32 4.96 3.36
N GLN A 68 6.25 4.37 2.61
CA GLN A 68 6.01 3.88 1.25
C GLN A 68 4.97 2.76 1.22
N ALA A 69 5.10 1.75 2.08
CA ALA A 69 4.15 0.64 2.18
C ALA A 69 2.73 1.12 2.55
N ARG A 70 2.62 2.11 3.45
CA ARG A 70 1.33 2.74 3.79
C ARG A 70 0.72 3.46 2.59
N LYS A 71 1.54 4.20 1.84
CA LYS A 71 1.09 4.90 0.62
C LYS A 71 0.60 3.90 -0.43
N GLU A 72 1.40 2.88 -0.73
CA GLU A 72 1.02 1.81 -1.67
C GLU A 72 -0.26 1.09 -1.25
N SER A 73 -0.42 0.79 0.05
CA SER A 73 -1.66 0.21 0.56
C SER A 73 -2.86 1.13 0.39
N GLN A 74 -2.70 2.44 0.60
CA GLN A 74 -3.78 3.41 0.38
C GLN A 74 -4.13 3.52 -1.10
N ASP A 75 -3.13 3.55 -1.98
CA ASP A 75 -3.30 3.61 -3.44
C ASP A 75 -4.04 2.35 -3.95
N ILE A 76 -3.67 1.16 -3.48
CA ILE A 76 -4.36 -0.10 -3.81
C ILE A 76 -5.83 -0.07 -3.38
N VAL A 77 -6.11 0.37 -2.15
CA VAL A 77 -7.49 0.45 -1.64
C VAL A 77 -8.30 1.49 -2.42
N ALA A 78 -7.72 2.64 -2.74
CA ALA A 78 -8.37 3.68 -3.53
C ALA A 78 -8.67 3.20 -4.96
N GLN A 79 -7.73 2.51 -5.60
CA GLN A 79 -7.93 1.91 -6.91
C GLN A 79 -9.03 0.85 -6.89
N ALA A 80 -9.00 -0.07 -5.92
CA ALA A 80 -10.03 -1.10 -5.77
C ALA A 80 -11.43 -0.49 -5.52
N GLN A 81 -11.52 0.58 -4.74
CA GLN A 81 -12.79 1.32 -4.55
C GLN A 81 -13.27 2.00 -5.83
N ALA A 82 -12.37 2.61 -6.61
CA ALA A 82 -12.70 3.23 -7.87
C ALA A 82 -13.21 2.20 -8.91
N GLU A 83 -12.50 1.07 -9.04
CA GLU A 83 -12.89 -0.05 -9.91
C GLU A 83 -14.24 -0.64 -9.47
N ALA A 84 -14.45 -0.89 -8.18
CA ALA A 84 -15.72 -1.38 -7.66
C ALA A 84 -16.88 -0.41 -7.94
N LYS A 85 -16.65 0.90 -7.79
CA LYS A 85 -17.65 1.93 -8.10
C LYS A 85 -17.97 1.98 -9.59
N GLN A 86 -16.96 1.85 -10.45
CA GLN A 86 -17.16 1.79 -11.90
C GLN A 86 -17.99 0.56 -12.28
N LEU A 87 -17.59 -0.63 -11.82
CA LEU A 87 -18.32 -1.89 -12.06
C LEU A 87 -19.76 -1.82 -11.56
N ALA A 88 -19.99 -1.27 -10.37
CA ALA A 88 -21.34 -1.07 -9.84
C ALA A 88 -22.17 -0.12 -10.72
N THR A 89 -21.56 0.96 -11.21
CA THR A 89 -22.22 1.92 -12.09
C THR A 89 -22.59 1.29 -13.44
N GLU A 90 -21.66 0.54 -14.04
CA GLU A 90 -21.87 -0.19 -15.29
C GLU A 90 -22.96 -1.26 -15.14
N ALA A 91 -22.93 -2.03 -14.04
CA ALA A 91 -23.96 -3.03 -13.75
C ALA A 91 -25.35 -2.42 -13.58
N VAL A 92 -25.46 -1.27 -12.88
CA VAL A 92 -26.73 -0.55 -12.73
C VAL A 92 -27.21 0.00 -14.08
N ALA A 93 -26.32 0.55 -14.90
CA ALA A 93 -26.67 1.06 -16.23
C ALA A 93 -27.17 -0.06 -17.17
N GLU A 94 -26.51 -1.22 -17.18
CA GLU A 94 -26.95 -2.36 -18.00
C GLU A 94 -28.28 -2.92 -17.48
N ALA A 95 -28.45 -3.05 -16.16
CA ALA A 95 -29.72 -3.47 -15.58
C ALA A 95 -30.88 -2.51 -15.92
N GLN A 96 -30.64 -1.19 -15.93
CA GLN A 96 -31.63 -0.20 -16.35
C GLN A 96 -31.98 -0.34 -17.84
N LYS A 97 -30.97 -0.54 -18.70
CA LYS A 97 -31.17 -0.75 -20.14
C LYS A 97 -31.97 -2.02 -20.42
N GLU A 98 -31.64 -3.13 -19.76
CA GLU A 98 -32.43 -4.37 -19.85
C GLU A 98 -33.86 -4.19 -19.36
N ALA A 99 -34.06 -3.45 -18.25
CA ALA A 99 -35.39 -3.17 -17.73
C ALA A 99 -36.23 -2.32 -18.70
N ILE A 100 -35.62 -1.34 -19.37
CA ILE A 100 -36.29 -0.54 -20.41
C ILE A 100 -36.65 -1.43 -21.60
N ALA A 101 -35.70 -2.24 -22.11
CA ALA A 101 -35.95 -3.13 -23.23
C ALA A 101 -37.08 -4.15 -22.94
N LYS A 102 -37.11 -4.72 -21.72
CA LYS A 102 -38.20 -5.62 -21.28
C LYS A 102 -39.55 -4.90 -21.21
N LYS A 103 -39.58 -3.65 -20.74
CA LYS A 103 -40.82 -2.84 -20.71
C LYS A 103 -41.32 -2.53 -22.11
N GLU A 104 -40.43 -2.18 -23.03
CA GLU A 104 -40.78 -1.90 -24.43
C GLU A 104 -41.33 -3.16 -25.13
N ALA A 105 -40.67 -4.32 -24.94
CA ALA A 105 -41.15 -5.59 -25.46
C ALA A 105 -42.53 -5.96 -24.89
N ALA A 106 -42.73 -5.82 -23.58
CA ALA A 106 -44.04 -6.07 -22.95
C ALA A 106 -45.13 -5.11 -23.46
N ALA A 107 -44.80 -3.82 -23.69
CA ALA A 107 -45.75 -2.86 -24.26
C ALA A 107 -46.13 -3.21 -25.70
N GLN A 108 -45.19 -3.68 -26.51
CA GLN A 108 -45.45 -4.15 -27.88
C GLN A 108 -46.32 -5.41 -27.88
N GLU A 109 -46.06 -6.37 -26.98
CA GLU A 109 -46.87 -7.57 -26.83
C GLU A 109 -48.31 -7.24 -26.41
N ILE A 110 -48.49 -6.32 -25.44
CA ILE A 110 -49.82 -5.85 -25.03
C ILE A 110 -50.57 -5.19 -26.19
N GLU A 111 -49.89 -4.37 -26.99
CA GLU A 111 -50.51 -3.73 -28.16
C GLU A 111 -50.92 -4.77 -29.22
N GLN A 112 -50.09 -5.77 -29.47
CA GLN A 112 -50.43 -6.88 -30.36
C GLN A 112 -51.65 -7.68 -29.86
N GLN A 113 -51.66 -8.04 -28.57
CA GLN A 113 -52.79 -8.74 -27.95
C GLN A 113 -54.08 -7.89 -28.00
N ARG A 114 -53.97 -6.58 -27.81
CA ARG A 114 -55.10 -5.65 -27.95
C ARG A 114 -55.66 -5.66 -29.37
N GLN A 115 -54.80 -5.61 -30.39
CA GLN A 115 -55.24 -5.65 -31.79
C GLN A 115 -55.91 -6.99 -32.15
N GLU A 116 -55.37 -8.11 -31.66
CA GLU A 116 -55.97 -9.44 -31.84
C GLU A 116 -57.33 -9.55 -31.14
N ALA A 117 -57.44 -9.04 -29.91
CA ALA A 117 -58.70 -8.98 -29.16
C ALA A 117 -59.75 -8.12 -29.88
N LEU A 118 -59.37 -6.95 -30.42
CA LEU A 118 -60.28 -6.10 -31.20
C LEU A 118 -60.78 -6.81 -32.46
N LYS A 119 -59.90 -7.46 -33.22
CA LYS A 119 -60.29 -8.24 -34.41
C LYS A 119 -61.26 -9.37 -34.06
N THR A 120 -61.04 -10.05 -32.94
CA THR A 120 -61.94 -11.10 -32.44
C THR A 120 -63.28 -10.52 -32.02
N LEU A 121 -63.30 -9.36 -31.35
CA LEU A 121 -64.52 -8.65 -30.96
C LEU A 121 -65.31 -8.18 -32.19
N GLU A 122 -64.67 -7.66 -33.24
CA GLU A 122 -65.35 -7.28 -34.49
C GLU A 122 -66.10 -8.46 -35.12
N GLN A 123 -65.50 -9.65 -35.16
CA GLN A 123 -66.15 -10.87 -35.65
C GLN A 123 -67.35 -11.28 -34.77
N GLN A 124 -67.21 -11.16 -33.45
CA GLN A 124 -68.29 -11.43 -32.51
C GLN A 124 -69.43 -10.41 -32.64
N VAL A 125 -69.11 -9.14 -32.89
CA VAL A 125 -70.09 -8.07 -33.13
C VAL A 125 -70.86 -8.34 -34.43
N ASP A 126 -70.21 -8.68 -35.55
CA ASP A 126 -70.94 -9.03 -36.79
C ASP A 126 -71.87 -10.23 -36.57
N THR A 127 -71.39 -11.26 -35.87
CA THR A 127 -72.19 -12.45 -35.52
C THR A 127 -73.40 -12.07 -34.65
N LEU A 128 -73.19 -11.26 -33.61
CA LEU A 128 -74.26 -10.82 -32.70
C LEU A 128 -75.26 -9.90 -33.42
N SER A 129 -74.78 -8.99 -34.28
CA SER A 129 -75.62 -8.12 -35.10
C SER A 129 -76.51 -8.94 -36.05
N ARG A 130 -75.98 -9.99 -36.70
CA ARG A 130 -76.78 -10.92 -37.52
C ARG A 130 -77.83 -11.65 -36.70
N GLN A 131 -77.47 -12.16 -35.52
CA GLN A 131 -78.43 -12.80 -34.62
C GLN A 131 -79.55 -11.85 -34.15
N ILE A 132 -79.23 -10.57 -33.93
CA ILE A 132 -80.23 -9.54 -33.60
C ILE A 132 -81.16 -9.29 -34.80
N LEU A 133 -80.61 -9.15 -36.02
CA LEU A 133 -81.39 -8.95 -37.23
C LEU A 133 -82.33 -10.14 -37.52
N GLU A 134 -81.83 -11.38 -37.41
CA GLU A 134 -82.63 -12.60 -37.55
C GLU A 134 -83.79 -12.65 -36.55
N LYS A 135 -83.56 -12.25 -35.29
CA LYS A 135 -84.61 -12.19 -34.26
C LYS A 135 -85.64 -11.08 -34.48
N LEU A 136 -85.27 -9.96 -35.12
CA LEU A 136 -86.17 -8.83 -35.34
C LEU A 136 -86.95 -8.92 -36.66
N LEU A 137 -86.33 -9.38 -37.75
CA LEU A 137 -86.89 -9.38 -39.11
C LEU A 137 -87.46 -10.75 -39.53
N GLY A 138 -87.15 -11.82 -38.79
CA GLY A 138 -87.50 -13.19 -39.15
C GLY A 138 -86.51 -13.79 -40.17
N PRO A 139 -86.38 -15.14 -40.20
CA PRO A 139 -85.32 -15.84 -40.93
C PRO A 139 -85.41 -15.71 -42.47
N GLU A 140 -86.52 -15.20 -43.01
CA GLU A 140 -86.75 -15.10 -44.44
C GLU A 140 -86.14 -13.83 -45.09
N LEU A 141 -85.73 -12.83 -44.30
CA LEU A 141 -85.26 -11.53 -44.80
C LEU A 141 -83.74 -11.28 -44.68
N VAL A 142 -82.95 -12.19 -44.09
CA VAL A 142 -81.52 -11.95 -43.72
C VAL A 142 -80.51 -12.69 -44.61
N LYS A 143 -80.89 -13.11 -45.82
CA LYS A 143 -79.92 -13.64 -46.82
C LYS A 143 -79.12 -12.55 -47.50
#